data_AF-A0A369LEM2-F1
#
_entry.id   AF-A0A369LEM2-F1
#
_cell.length_a   1.000
_cell.length_b   1.000
_cell.length_c   1.000
_cell.angle_alpha   90.00
_cell.angle_beta   90.00
_cell.angle_gamma   90.00
#
_symmetry.space_group_name_H-M   'P 1'
#
loop_
_entity.id
_entity.type
_entity.pdbx_description
1 polymer ?
#
loop_
_entity_poly.entity_id
_entity_poly.type
_entity_poly.pdbx_seq_one_letter_code
_entity_poly.pdbx_strand_id
1 'polypeptide(L)' 'MIDATKTMKQTVLDEPLFGEFLVSKGFPFSLDNPIADLVTFADVVQVRQLDERAFLAEYERYRVRAKGE' A
#
# COMPACT_ATOMS: atom_id res chain seq x y z
N MET A 1 0.28 0.85 -11.17
CA MET A 1 1.49 0.14 -10.68
C MET A 1 2.01 0.95 -9.53
N ILE A 2 2.24 0.34 -8.36
CA ILE A 2 2.74 1.07 -7.19
C ILE A 2 4.18 1.51 -7.49
N ASP A 3 4.41 2.82 -7.48
CA ASP A 3 5.74 3.36 -7.66
C ASP A 3 6.52 3.23 -6.36
N ALA A 4 7.58 2.41 -6.37
CA ALA A 4 8.36 2.12 -5.18
C ALA A 4 9.29 3.26 -4.74
N THR A 5 9.42 4.32 -5.54
CA THR A 5 10.22 5.51 -5.20
C THR A 5 9.41 6.59 -4.49
N LYS A 6 8.08 6.50 -4.56
CA LYS A 6 7.16 7.38 -3.84
C LYS A 6 7.03 6.97 -2.37
N THR A 7 6.81 7.97 -1.52
CA THR A 7 6.46 7.74 -0.11
C THR A 7 5.09 7.06 -0.03
N MET A 8 4.84 6.31 1.03
CA MET A 8 3.57 5.61 1.23
C MET A 8 2.39 6.57 1.19
N LYS A 9 2.54 7.79 1.71
CA LYS A 9 1.54 8.84 1.61
C LYS A 9 1.27 9.23 0.17
N GLN A 10 2.32 9.54 -0.60
CA GLN A 10 2.14 9.92 -2.01
C GLN A 10 1.53 8.77 -2.82
N THR A 11 1.96 7.54 -2.59
CA THR A 11 1.37 6.34 -3.21
C THR A 11 -0.12 6.21 -2.91
N VAL A 12 -0.54 6.43 -1.67
CA VAL A 12 -1.98 6.35 -1.31
C VAL A 12 -2.77 7.56 -1.79
N LEU A 13 -2.15 8.74 -1.90
CA LEU A 13 -2.80 9.90 -2.53
C LEU A 13 -3.06 9.68 -4.02
N ASP A 14 -2.10 9.07 -4.74
CA ASP A 14 -2.26 8.68 -6.14
C ASP A 14 -3.21 7.48 -6.33
N GLU A 15 -3.23 6.55 -5.37
CA GLU A 15 -4.05 5.33 -5.41
C GLU A 15 -4.71 5.05 -4.04
N PRO A 16 -5.86 5.68 -3.74
CA PRO A 16 -6.52 5.60 -2.42
C PRO A 16 -6.89 4.19 -1.97
N LEU A 17 -7.27 3.32 -2.93
CA LEU A 17 -7.61 1.91 -2.69
C LEU A 17 -6.45 1.13 -2.08
N PHE A 18 -5.20 1.56 -2.32
CA PHE A 18 -4.03 0.95 -1.70
C PHE A 18 -4.02 1.19 -0.19
N GLY A 19 -4.42 2.39 0.26
CA GLY A 19 -4.55 2.72 1.68
C GLY A 19 -5.59 1.84 2.38
N GLU A 20 -6.75 1.66 1.75
CA GLU A 20 -7.80 0.78 2.27
C GLU A 20 -7.36 -0.68 2.32
N PHE A 21 -6.65 -1.15 1.29
CA PHE A 21 -6.08 -2.49 1.27
C PHE A 21 -5.08 -2.71 2.41
N LEU A 22 -4.20 -1.74 2.68
CA LEU A 22 -3.26 -1.82 3.81
C LEU A 22 -4.02 -1.97 5.15
N VAL A 23 -5.06 -1.16 5.38
CA VAL A 23 -5.88 -1.27 6.59
C VAL A 23 -6.60 -2.63 6.65
N SER A 24 -7.15 -3.11 5.52
CA SER A 24 -7.79 -4.42 5.43
C SER A 24 -6.84 -5.59 5.73
N LYS A 25 -5.55 -5.44 5.43
CA LYS A 25 -4.51 -6.43 5.76
C LYS A 25 -4.00 -6.31 7.20
N GLY A 26 -4.52 -5.35 7.97
CA GLY A 26 -4.17 -5.12 9.38
C GLY A 26 -2.97 -4.18 9.57
N PHE A 27 -2.52 -3.47 8.54
CA PHE A 27 -1.50 -2.45 8.71
C PHE A 27 -2.11 -1.23 9.41
N PRO A 28 -1.46 -0.66 10.43
CA PRO A 28 -1.90 0.57 11.10
C PRO A 28 -1.56 1.80 10.23
N PHE A 29 -2.05 1.82 9.00
CA PHE A 29 -1.80 2.88 8.04
C PHE A 29 -2.79 4.02 8.21
N SER A 30 -2.30 5.26 8.16
CA SER A 30 -3.09 6.49 8.13
C SER A 30 -2.29 7.60 7.44
N LEU A 31 -2.98 8.53 6.76
CA LEU A 31 -2.36 9.71 6.14
C LEU A 31 -1.87 10.74 7.17
N ASP A 32 -2.46 10.74 8.37
CA ASP A 32 -2.00 11.54 9.51
C ASP A 32 -0.74 10.97 10.18
N ASN A 33 -0.34 9.74 9.84
CA ASN A 33 0.88 9.16 10.38
C ASN A 33 2.10 9.78 9.68
N PRO A 34 2.98 10.52 10.38
CA PRO A 34 4.15 11.15 9.78
C PRO A 34 5.12 10.13 9.15
N ILE A 35 5.09 8.87 9.60
CA ILE A 35 5.89 7.79 9.02
C ILE A 35 5.49 7.55 7.56
N ALA A 36 4.23 7.75 7.17
CA ALA A 36 3.78 7.57 5.80
C ALA A 36 4.46 8.53 4.81
N ASP A 37 4.95 9.68 5.28
CA ASP A 37 5.73 10.65 4.51
C ASP A 37 7.22 10.27 4.41
N LEU A 38 7.69 9.33 5.23
CA LEU A 38 9.12 8.99 5.36
C LEU A 38 9.48 7.65 4.74
N VAL A 39 8.54 6.71 4.69
CA VAL A 39 8.79 5.35 4.23
C VAL A 39 8.20 5.11 2.84
N THR A 40 8.87 4.30 2.04
CA THR A 40 8.37 3.81 0.76
C THR A 40 7.69 2.45 0.91
N PHE A 41 7.04 1.97 -0.14
CA PHE A 41 6.53 0.60 -0.15
C PHE A 41 7.66 -0.44 -0.02
N ALA A 42 8.83 -0.17 -0.61
CA ALA A 42 10.00 -1.05 -0.49
C ALA A 42 10.47 -1.18 0.97
N ASP A 43 10.48 -0.08 1.73
CA ASP A 43 10.80 -0.11 3.17
C ASP A 43 9.81 -0.98 3.94
N VAL A 44 8.51 -0.86 3.64
CA VAL A 44 7.46 -1.67 4.28
C VAL A 44 7.66 -3.15 3.97
N VAL A 45 7.92 -3.49 2.71
CA VAL A 45 8.21 -4.86 2.27
C VAL A 45 9.41 -5.44 3.02
N GLN A 46 10.49 -4.67 3.13
CA GLN A 46 11.70 -5.10 3.82
C GLN A 46 11.49 -5.27 5.34
N VAL A 47 10.91 -4.28 6.01
CA VAL A 47 10.69 -4.29 7.47
C VAL A 47 9.70 -5.37 7.89
N ARG A 48 8.66 -5.59 7.08
CA ARG A 48 7.59 -6.56 7.36
C ARG A 48 7.85 -7.93 6.74
N GLN A 49 9.00 -8.10 6.08
CA GLN A 49 9.41 -9.33 5.38
C GLN A 49 8.30 -9.87 4.46
N LEU A 50 7.69 -8.97 3.69
CA LEU A 50 6.62 -9.32 2.77
C LEU A 50 7.20 -9.88 1.48
N ASP A 51 6.49 -10.83 0.87
CA ASP A 51 6.72 -11.15 -0.53
C ASP A 51 6.05 -10.08 -1.39
N GLU A 52 6.86 -9.16 -1.94
CA GLU A 52 6.39 -8.02 -2.72
C GLU A 52 5.45 -8.44 -3.86
N ARG A 53 5.82 -9.49 -4.59
CA ARG A 53 5.08 -9.93 -5.77
C ARG A 53 3.73 -10.51 -5.36
N ALA A 54 3.71 -11.36 -4.33
CA ALA A 54 2.46 -11.91 -3.81
C ALA A 54 1.56 -10.80 -3.25
N PHE A 55 2.13 -9.81 -2.56
CA PHE A 55 1.39 -8.69 -1.99
C PHE A 55 0.74 -7.82 -3.07
N LEU A 56 1.49 -7.45 -4.11
CA LEU A 56 0.98 -6.66 -5.23
C LEU A 56 -0.05 -7.44 -6.05
N ALA A 57 0.13 -8.76 -6.24
CA ALA A 57 -0.85 -9.60 -6.91
C ALA A 57 -2.18 -9.68 -6.13
N GLU A 58 -2.11 -9.70 -4.80
CA GLU A 58 -3.31 -9.67 -3.96
C GLU A 58 -3.99 -8.30 -3.98
N TYR A 59 -3.21 -7.22 -3.96
CA TYR A 59 -3.73 -5.87 -4.14
C TYR A 59 -4.45 -5.70 -5.48
N GLU A 60 -3.88 -6.20 -6.58
CA GLU A 60 -4.55 -6.14 -7.90
C GLU A 60 -5.91 -6.86 -7.87
N ARG A 61 -6.02 -8.01 -7.18
CA ARG A 61 -7.30 -8.70 -6.99
C ARG A 61 -8.28 -7.90 -6.14
N TYR A 62 -7.79 -7.27 -5.07
CA TYR A 62 -8.59 -6.38 -4.23
C TYR A 62 -9.14 -5.21 -5.03
N ARG A 63 -8.28 -4.55 -5.81
CA ARG A 63 -8.64 -3.41 -6.67
C ARG A 63 -9.66 -3.78 -7.74
N VAL A 64 -9.52 -4.96 -8.37
CA VAL A 64 -10.50 -5.44 -9.36
C VAL A 64 -11.86 -5.69 -8.71
N ARG A 65 -11.91 -6.25 -7.49
CA ARG A 65 -13.16 -6.44 -6.75
C ARG A 65 -13.80 -5.09 -6.41
N ALA A 66 -13.02 -4.16 -5.86
CA ALA A 66 -13.51 -2.83 -5.50
C ALA A 66 -13.97 -1.98 -6.69
N LYS A 67 -13.50 -2.26 -7.92
CA LYS A 67 -13.94 -1.61 -9.16
C LYS A 67 -15.10 -2.33 -9.87
N GLY A 68 -15.40 -3.56 -9.46
CA GLY A 68 -16.44 -4.40 -10.06
C GLY A 68 -17.78 -4.36 -9.32
N GLU A 69 -17.84 -3.64 -8.19
CA GLU A 69 -19.07 -3.34 -7.44
C GLU A 69 -19.64 -1.96 -7.80
#